data_AF-A0A0R3WPN6-F1
#
_entry.id   AF-A0A0R3WPN6-F1
#
_cell.length_a   1.000
_cell.length_b   1.000
_cell.length_c   1.000
_cell.angle_alpha   90.00
_cell.angle_beta   90.00
_cell.angle_gamma   90.00
#
_symmetry.space_group_name_H-M   'P 1'
#
loop_
_entity.id
_entity.type
_entity.pdbx_description
1 polymer ?
#
loop_
_entity_poly.entity_id
_entity_poly.type
_entity_poly.pdbx_seq_one_letter_code
_entity_poly.pdbx_strand_id
1 'polypeptide(L)'
;MLGAANNYDYGFEASLACEVLDADGRPVGNVVEDNYARDITQCFQKTIKVLTSAVGTLILLCLYIVAGASMFRYLEQGNELEACYSTYALYKEKLNTSVLRATGIVDSGLPKDVVALQLEGAMVDFAEALFALDFPPSRNCSNILEPFGSRWNWINALYFCATVVTTIGYGHVAPTTQWGRLVCMFYCILGIPLLLIYLGSIGQMLAHLFRLVYMNICCCRCFRDAWIRRRNERHLQLIRLQEDLRRHMELQAKLRGEPVPPARMSSTILDDDSDEDDEIREVYREFQDTEGAGIPITIVMLVILGYVSVGALLFRIWETDWSPIDGAYFAVITISTIGFGDLVPGNGRFDKVESLIRTNQICVWVAQGQSHQ
;
A
#
# COMPACT_ATOMS: atom_id res chain seq x y z
N MET A 1 -27.58 65.02 -20.56
CA MET A 1 -26.23 64.43 -20.57
C MET A 1 -26.38 63.07 -21.27
N LEU A 2 -26.22 63.04 -22.60
CA LEU A 2 -25.05 62.51 -23.33
C LEU A 2 -24.78 61.05 -22.96
N GLY A 3 -24.77 60.01 -23.80
CA GLY A 3 -24.85 59.71 -25.25
C GLY A 3 -24.85 58.15 -25.30
N ALA A 4 -24.93 57.38 -26.38
CA ALA A 4 -24.75 57.56 -27.80
C ALA A 4 -25.38 56.35 -28.51
N ALA A 5 -25.65 56.51 -29.80
CA ALA A 5 -26.02 55.46 -30.73
C ALA A 5 -24.89 54.44 -30.95
N ASN A 6 -25.22 53.18 -31.27
CA ASN A 6 -24.95 52.62 -32.60
C ASN A 6 -25.42 51.16 -32.78
N ASN A 7 -25.85 50.93 -34.01
CA ASN A 7 -26.42 49.75 -34.63
C ASN A 7 -25.30 49.01 -35.40
N TYR A 8 -25.22 47.67 -35.30
CA TYR A 8 -24.58 46.68 -36.21
C TYR A 8 -24.90 45.29 -35.58
N ASP A 9 -25.86 44.47 -36.03
CA ASP A 9 -26.16 43.80 -37.31
C ASP A 9 -25.31 42.53 -37.61
N TYR A 10 -26.05 41.48 -38.02
CA TYR A 10 -25.73 40.14 -38.53
C TYR A 10 -25.38 38.96 -37.59
N GLY A 11 -26.22 37.91 -37.67
CA GLY A 11 -25.86 36.56 -37.22
C GLY A 11 -26.99 35.52 -37.24
N PHE A 12 -27.45 35.15 -38.43
CA PHE A 12 -28.27 33.98 -38.78
C PHE A 12 -28.14 32.75 -37.84
N GLU A 13 -29.21 32.35 -37.14
CA GLU A 13 -29.38 30.97 -36.64
C GLU A 13 -30.64 30.36 -37.26
N ALA A 14 -30.48 29.77 -38.44
CA ALA A 14 -31.41 28.76 -38.91
C ALA A 14 -31.22 27.51 -38.04
N SER A 15 -32.19 27.23 -37.17
CA SER A 15 -32.24 25.97 -36.43
C SER A 15 -32.56 24.83 -37.40
N LEU A 16 -31.53 24.22 -37.99
CA LEU A 16 -31.66 22.95 -38.69
C LEU A 16 -31.58 21.83 -37.64
N ALA A 17 -32.72 21.52 -37.01
CA ALA A 17 -32.86 20.27 -36.27
C ALA A 17 -33.04 19.14 -37.30
N CYS A 18 -31.96 18.43 -37.61
CA CYS A 18 -32.04 17.15 -38.30
C CYS A 18 -32.58 16.11 -37.30
N GLU A 19 -33.89 15.99 -37.22
CA GLU A 19 -34.54 14.91 -36.47
C GLU A 19 -34.45 13.62 -37.30
N VAL A 20 -33.65 12.66 -36.84
CA VAL A 20 -33.49 11.36 -37.51
C VAL A 20 -34.72 10.52 -37.17
N LEU A 21 -35.55 10.26 -38.18
CA LEU A 21 -36.75 9.41 -38.09
C LEU A 21 -36.39 7.99 -38.53
N ASP A 22 -36.90 7.00 -37.81
CA ASP A 22 -36.81 5.59 -38.22
C ASP A 22 -37.67 5.31 -39.47
N ALA A 23 -37.50 4.14 -40.11
CA ALA A 23 -38.25 3.75 -41.33
C ALA A 23 -39.79 3.80 -41.20
N ASP A 24 -40.30 3.79 -39.96
CA ASP A 24 -41.72 3.90 -39.62
C ASP A 24 -42.15 5.32 -39.19
N GLY A 25 -41.30 6.35 -39.39
CA GLY A 25 -41.64 7.75 -39.16
C GLY A 25 -41.72 8.17 -37.69
N ARG A 26 -41.06 7.45 -36.77
CA ARG A 26 -41.01 7.78 -35.34
C ARG A 26 -39.73 8.55 -35.01
N PRO A 27 -39.79 9.60 -34.16
CA PRO A 27 -38.60 10.32 -33.73
C PRO A 27 -37.72 9.40 -32.88
N VAL A 28 -36.47 9.20 -33.31
CA VAL A 28 -35.45 8.51 -32.51
C VAL A 28 -34.97 9.52 -31.47
N GLY A 29 -35.70 9.61 -30.35
CA GLY A 29 -35.36 10.51 -29.25
C GLY A 29 -33.96 10.26 -28.70
N ASN A 30 -33.35 11.31 -28.13
CA ASN A 30 -32.03 11.38 -27.50
C ASN A 30 -31.85 10.42 -26.29
N VAL A 31 -32.06 9.11 -26.47
CA VAL A 31 -31.94 8.09 -25.43
C VAL A 31 -30.47 7.78 -25.10
N VAL A 32 -29.51 8.31 -25.86
CA VAL A 32 -28.07 8.02 -25.65
C VAL A 32 -27.43 8.96 -24.62
N GLU A 33 -27.83 10.22 -24.50
CA GLU A 33 -27.22 11.17 -23.55
C GLU A 33 -27.72 11.02 -22.10
N ASP A 34 -28.99 10.65 -21.90
CA ASP A 34 -29.55 10.50 -20.54
C ASP A 34 -29.06 9.24 -19.82
N ASN A 35 -28.75 8.16 -20.56
CA ASN A 35 -28.29 6.91 -19.95
C ASN A 35 -26.84 7.01 -19.43
N TYR A 36 -25.98 7.76 -20.11
CA TYR A 36 -24.58 7.93 -19.69
C TYR A 36 -24.44 8.79 -18.42
N ALA A 37 -25.18 9.89 -18.31
CA ALA A 37 -25.17 10.76 -17.13
C ALA A 37 -25.82 10.07 -15.89
N ARG A 38 -26.85 9.25 -16.10
CA ARG A 38 -27.51 8.49 -15.02
C ARG A 38 -26.62 7.38 -14.46
N ASP A 39 -25.84 6.71 -15.30
CA ASP A 39 -24.84 5.70 -14.87
C ASP A 39 -23.66 6.31 -14.10
N ILE A 40 -23.16 7.50 -14.52
CA ILE A 40 -22.09 8.21 -13.80
C ILE A 40 -22.55 8.62 -12.40
N THR A 41 -23.77 9.14 -12.27
CA THR A 41 -24.29 9.63 -10.99
C THR A 41 -24.56 8.47 -10.01
N GLN A 42 -25.00 7.30 -10.50
CA GLN A 42 -25.17 6.09 -9.69
C GLN A 42 -23.83 5.45 -9.31
N CYS A 43 -22.84 5.44 -10.21
CA CYS A 43 -21.48 4.99 -9.93
C CYS A 43 -20.80 5.88 -8.88
N PHE A 44 -20.97 7.20 -8.99
CA PHE A 44 -20.46 8.17 -8.03
C PHE A 44 -21.11 8.02 -6.65
N GLN A 45 -22.43 7.81 -6.58
CA GLN A 45 -23.13 7.55 -5.31
C GLN A 45 -22.70 6.23 -4.65
N LYS A 46 -22.48 5.16 -5.44
CA LYS A 46 -21.94 3.89 -4.92
C LYS A 46 -20.50 4.06 -4.41
N THR A 47 -19.67 4.78 -5.15
CA THR A 47 -18.27 5.08 -4.75
C THR A 47 -18.21 5.92 -3.49
N ILE A 48 -19.08 6.93 -3.35
CA ILE A 48 -19.19 7.75 -2.13
C ILE A 48 -19.63 6.92 -0.93
N LYS A 49 -20.58 6.00 -1.09
CA LYS A 49 -21.03 5.10 0.00
C LYS A 49 -19.92 4.14 0.45
N VAL A 50 -19.17 3.58 -0.50
CA VAL A 50 -17.99 2.73 -0.18
C VAL A 50 -16.90 3.55 0.52
N LEU A 51 -16.61 4.75 0.03
CA LEU A 51 -15.60 5.63 0.62
C LEU A 51 -16.00 6.09 2.03
N THR A 52 -17.27 6.42 2.27
CA THR A 52 -17.76 6.78 3.61
C THR A 52 -17.70 5.62 4.59
N SER A 53 -17.98 4.39 4.14
CA SER A 53 -17.79 3.19 4.95
C SER A 53 -16.32 2.96 5.31
N ALA A 54 -15.41 3.08 4.33
CA ALA A 54 -13.97 2.92 4.55
C ALA A 54 -13.42 3.99 5.51
N VAL A 55 -13.79 5.26 5.32
CA VAL A 55 -13.41 6.36 6.22
C VAL A 55 -13.97 6.15 7.63
N GLY A 56 -15.19 5.64 7.78
CA GLY A 56 -15.77 5.30 9.08
C GLY A 56 -14.96 4.23 9.83
N THR A 57 -14.58 3.15 9.13
CA THR A 57 -13.74 2.09 9.72
C THR A 57 -12.33 2.58 10.05
N LEU A 58 -11.75 3.47 9.24
CA LEU A 58 -10.45 4.10 9.51
C LEU A 58 -10.50 4.95 10.79
N ILE A 59 -11.52 5.79 10.93
CA ILE A 59 -11.68 6.65 12.12
C ILE A 59 -11.83 5.77 13.37
N LEU A 60 -12.64 4.72 13.30
CA LEU A 60 -12.83 3.78 14.40
C LEU A 60 -11.50 3.10 14.79
N LEU A 61 -10.72 2.64 13.81
CA LEU A 61 -9.40 2.06 14.02
C LEU A 61 -8.41 3.05 14.66
N CYS A 62 -8.37 4.29 14.16
CA CYS A 62 -7.52 5.34 14.73
C CYS A 62 -7.89 5.66 16.18
N LEU A 63 -9.18 5.78 16.49
CA LEU A 63 -9.66 5.98 17.86
C LEU A 63 -9.29 4.80 18.77
N TYR A 64 -9.39 3.58 18.26
CA TYR A 64 -9.00 2.36 18.97
C TYR A 64 -7.50 2.32 19.30
N ILE A 65 -6.64 2.74 18.36
CA ILE A 65 -5.19 2.85 18.57
C ILE A 65 -4.86 3.94 19.60
N VAL A 66 -5.50 5.11 19.50
CA VAL A 66 -5.28 6.22 20.45
C VAL A 66 -5.73 5.85 21.88
N ALA A 67 -6.87 5.16 22.00
CA ALA A 67 -7.36 4.66 23.28
C ALA A 67 -6.45 3.57 23.87
N GLY A 68 -5.92 2.67 23.03
CA GLY A 68 -4.91 1.68 23.46
C GLY A 68 -3.64 2.36 23.96
N ALA A 69 -3.14 3.35 23.22
CA ALA A 69 -1.89 4.03 23.55
C ALA A 69 -1.95 4.77 24.88
N SER A 70 -3.06 5.45 25.17
CA SER A 70 -3.27 6.11 26.46
C SER A 70 -3.32 5.10 27.61
N MET A 71 -3.97 3.96 27.40
CA MET A 71 -4.08 2.88 28.39
C MET A 71 -2.73 2.23 28.68
N PHE A 72 -1.97 1.79 27.67
CA PHE A 72 -0.67 1.14 27.89
C PHE A 72 0.37 2.09 28.48
N ARG A 73 0.37 3.35 28.04
CA ARG A 73 1.21 4.38 28.66
C ARG A 73 0.89 4.52 30.15
N TYR A 74 -0.39 4.58 30.53
CA TYR A 74 -0.77 4.68 31.94
C TYR A 74 -0.30 3.48 32.76
N LEU A 75 -0.39 2.27 32.20
CA LEU A 75 -0.02 1.02 32.91
C LEU A 75 1.50 0.81 33.03
N GLU A 76 2.27 1.15 32.00
CA GLU A 76 3.69 0.77 31.93
C GLU A 76 4.67 1.91 32.23
N GLN A 77 4.28 3.18 32.05
CA GLN A 77 5.20 4.31 32.24
C GLN A 77 5.72 4.41 33.69
N GLY A 78 4.86 4.13 34.68
CA GLY A 78 5.26 4.12 36.09
C GLY A 78 6.23 2.98 36.42
N ASN A 79 5.95 1.77 35.91
CA ASN A 79 6.78 0.59 36.11
C ASN A 79 8.16 0.74 35.45
N GLU A 80 8.24 1.39 34.28
CA GLU A 80 9.52 1.69 33.62
C GLU A 80 10.44 2.54 34.49
N LEU A 81 9.88 3.56 35.16
CA LEU A 81 10.64 4.45 36.03
C LEU A 81 11.20 3.70 37.25
N GLU A 82 10.35 2.91 37.91
CA GLU A 82 10.73 2.12 39.08
C GLU A 82 11.79 1.06 38.72
N ALA A 83 11.61 0.37 37.59
CA ALA A 83 12.58 -0.61 37.08
C ALA A 83 13.95 0.03 36.77
N CYS A 84 13.96 1.26 36.22
CA CYS A 84 15.21 2.00 35.97
C CYS A 84 15.95 2.28 37.27
N TYR A 85 15.25 2.82 38.28
CA TYR A 85 15.88 3.14 39.57
C TYR A 85 16.35 1.90 40.32
N SER A 86 15.60 0.80 40.28
CA SER A 86 16.01 -0.48 40.89
C SER A 86 17.29 -1.01 40.25
N THR A 87 17.38 -1.01 38.91
CA THR A 87 18.58 -1.48 38.18
C THR A 87 19.77 -0.55 38.41
N TYR A 88 19.53 0.77 38.46
CA TYR A 88 20.55 1.76 38.77
C TYR A 88 21.13 1.61 40.19
N ALA A 89 20.29 1.27 41.17
CA ALA A 89 20.74 1.00 42.53
C ALA A 89 21.69 -0.22 42.58
N LEU A 90 21.33 -1.30 41.87
CA LEU A 90 22.15 -2.51 41.77
C LEU A 90 23.47 -2.25 41.02
N TYR A 91 23.43 -1.43 39.96
CA TYR A 91 24.64 -0.94 39.27
C TYR A 91 25.58 -0.20 40.23
N LYS A 92 25.05 0.75 41.02
CA LYS A 92 25.85 1.48 42.02
C LYS A 92 26.45 0.57 43.08
N GLU A 93 25.71 -0.44 43.53
CA GLU A 93 26.20 -1.42 44.48
C GLU A 93 27.40 -2.18 43.91
N LYS A 94 27.26 -2.75 42.69
CA LYS A 94 28.35 -3.44 42.00
C LYS A 94 29.56 -2.54 41.75
N LEU A 95 29.33 -1.29 41.34
CA LEU A 95 30.39 -0.32 41.14
C LEU A 95 31.16 -0.06 42.45
N ASN A 96 30.45 0.20 43.55
CA ASN A 96 31.08 0.46 44.85
C ASN A 96 31.88 -0.74 45.35
N THR A 97 31.35 -1.96 45.22
CA THR A 97 32.08 -3.19 45.60
C THR A 97 33.33 -3.38 44.75
N SER A 98 33.25 -3.17 43.44
CA SER A 98 34.40 -3.31 42.53
C SER A 98 35.46 -2.22 42.76
N VAL A 99 35.04 -0.98 43.02
CA VAL A 99 35.96 0.11 43.37
C VAL A 99 36.67 -0.21 44.69
N LEU A 100 35.96 -0.64 45.73
CA LEU A 100 36.58 -0.99 47.02
C LEU A 100 37.57 -2.14 46.89
N ARG A 101 37.23 -3.16 46.08
CA ARG A 101 38.13 -4.28 45.77
C ARG A 101 39.37 -3.80 45.02
N ALA A 102 39.21 -2.97 43.99
CA ALA A 102 40.31 -2.42 43.22
C ALA A 102 41.24 -1.55 44.09
N THR A 103 40.69 -0.68 44.94
CA THR A 103 41.49 0.13 45.88
C THR A 103 42.25 -0.75 46.87
N GLY A 104 41.61 -1.82 47.39
CA GLY A 104 42.27 -2.75 48.30
C GLY A 104 43.41 -3.54 47.66
N ILE A 105 43.28 -3.90 46.37
CA ILE A 105 44.36 -4.55 45.61
C ILE A 105 45.54 -3.59 45.41
N VAL A 106 45.28 -2.31 45.09
CA VAL A 106 46.33 -1.30 44.90
C VAL A 106 47.06 -0.99 46.21
N ASP A 107 46.34 -0.92 47.33
CA ASP A 107 46.92 -0.63 48.66
C ASP A 107 47.53 -1.87 49.35
N SER A 108 47.43 -3.06 48.76
CA SER A 108 47.90 -4.32 49.36
C SER A 108 49.43 -4.40 49.56
N GLY A 109 50.20 -3.52 48.92
CA GLY A 109 51.67 -3.56 48.93
C GLY A 109 52.28 -4.72 48.14
N LEU A 110 51.47 -5.41 47.31
CA LEU A 110 51.91 -6.51 46.45
C LEU A 110 52.83 -6.02 45.30
N PRO A 111 53.63 -6.93 44.71
CA PRO A 111 54.38 -6.65 43.49
C PRO A 111 53.48 -6.14 42.35
N LYS A 112 53.98 -5.21 41.53
CA LYS A 112 53.19 -4.54 40.48
C LYS A 112 52.57 -5.50 39.47
N ASP A 113 53.26 -6.61 39.16
CA ASP A 113 52.80 -7.69 38.27
C ASP A 113 51.60 -8.44 38.87
N VAL A 114 51.65 -8.74 40.17
CA VAL A 114 50.54 -9.41 40.88
C VAL A 114 49.34 -8.46 41.03
N VAL A 115 49.59 -7.19 41.33
CA VAL A 115 48.56 -6.14 41.39
C VAL A 115 47.87 -5.99 40.04
N ALA A 116 48.63 -5.94 38.94
CA ALA A 116 48.07 -5.82 37.59
C ALA A 116 47.15 -7.00 37.26
N LEU A 117 47.59 -8.24 37.54
CA LEU A 117 46.81 -9.45 37.29
C LEU A 117 45.52 -9.51 38.12
N GLN A 118 45.59 -9.15 39.41
CA GLN A 118 44.40 -9.13 40.27
C GLN A 118 43.43 -8.01 39.91
N LEU A 119 43.95 -6.85 39.50
CA LEU A 119 43.14 -5.71 39.08
C LEU A 119 42.41 -6.02 37.76
N GLU A 120 43.09 -6.66 36.81
CA GLU A 120 42.47 -7.14 35.57
C GLU A 120 41.30 -8.08 35.87
N GLY A 121 41.49 -9.07 36.74
CA GLY A 121 40.41 -9.96 37.17
C GLY A 121 39.23 -9.22 37.81
N ALA A 122 39.49 -8.24 38.68
CA ALA A 122 38.42 -7.44 39.29
C ALA A 122 37.66 -6.57 38.27
N MET A 123 38.33 -6.10 37.22
CA MET A 123 37.68 -5.36 36.12
C MET A 123 36.85 -6.27 35.22
N VAL A 124 37.32 -7.49 34.93
CA VAL A 124 36.54 -8.49 34.19
C VAL A 124 35.28 -8.88 34.95
N ASP A 125 35.39 -9.17 36.26
CA ASP A 125 34.23 -9.48 37.12
C ASP A 125 33.19 -8.35 37.09
N PHE A 126 33.64 -7.09 37.11
CA PHE A 126 32.76 -5.93 37.00
C PHE A 126 32.11 -5.83 35.61
N ALA A 127 32.87 -6.08 34.55
CA ALA A 127 32.36 -6.04 33.18
C ALA A 127 31.30 -7.13 32.95
N GLU A 128 31.50 -8.34 33.46
CA GLU A 128 30.51 -9.42 33.40
C GLU A 128 29.23 -9.07 34.19
N ALA A 129 29.38 -8.50 35.38
CA ALA A 129 28.24 -8.04 36.18
C ALA A 129 27.46 -6.92 35.48
N LEU A 130 28.15 -5.99 34.82
CA LEU A 130 27.53 -4.91 34.06
C LEU A 130 26.79 -5.43 32.82
N PHE A 131 27.39 -6.39 32.11
CA PHE A 131 26.78 -7.04 30.95
C PHE A 131 25.51 -7.81 31.35
N ALA A 132 25.54 -8.53 32.47
CA ALA A 132 24.37 -9.23 33.00
C ALA A 132 23.22 -8.30 33.42
N LEU A 133 23.53 -7.05 33.79
CA LEU A 133 22.54 -6.04 34.18
C LEU A 133 21.94 -5.27 33.00
N ASP A 134 22.56 -5.32 31.82
CA ASP A 134 22.16 -4.58 30.62
C ASP A 134 21.83 -3.09 30.89
N PHE A 135 22.71 -2.42 31.65
CA PHE A 135 22.51 -1.02 32.05
C PHE A 135 23.62 -0.11 31.48
N PRO A 136 23.30 0.87 30.62
CA PRO A 136 24.30 1.81 30.13
C PRO A 136 24.71 2.79 31.25
N PRO A 137 26.02 2.94 31.55
CA PRO A 137 26.49 3.82 32.63
C PRO A 137 26.10 5.30 32.48
N SER A 138 25.89 5.76 31.25
CA SER A 138 25.49 7.13 30.92
C SER A 138 23.98 7.37 31.05
N ARG A 139 23.18 6.33 31.35
CA ARG A 139 21.72 6.43 31.40
C ARG A 139 21.27 7.15 32.67
N ASN A 140 20.60 8.29 32.49
CA ASN A 140 19.97 9.02 33.57
C ASN A 140 18.48 8.67 33.66
N CYS A 141 18.05 8.06 34.78
CA CYS A 141 16.65 7.67 34.98
C CYS A 141 15.69 8.87 35.07
N SER A 142 16.15 10.07 35.41
CA SER A 142 15.28 11.26 35.44
C SER A 142 14.76 11.66 34.05
N ASN A 143 15.48 11.28 32.99
CA ASN A 143 15.08 11.60 31.62
C ASN A 143 13.80 10.87 31.21
N ILE A 144 13.41 9.79 31.91
CA ILE A 144 12.16 9.06 31.64
C ILE A 144 10.92 9.93 31.90
N LEU A 145 11.04 10.95 32.77
CA LEU A 145 9.95 11.91 33.01
C LEU A 145 9.81 12.94 31.88
N GLU A 146 10.83 13.08 31.03
CA GLU A 146 10.74 13.94 29.85
C GLU A 146 9.78 13.31 28.83
N PRO A 147 9.01 14.13 28.09
CA PRO A 147 8.00 13.65 27.15
C PRO A 147 8.53 12.66 26.10
N PHE A 148 9.83 12.65 25.83
CA PHE A 148 10.49 11.78 24.85
C PHE A 148 11.51 10.79 25.44
N GLY A 149 11.82 10.87 26.73
CA GLY A 149 12.88 10.03 27.32
C GLY A 149 12.40 8.67 27.85
N SER A 150 11.09 8.45 27.93
CA SER A 150 10.48 7.15 28.26
C SER A 150 10.30 6.28 27.01
N ARG A 151 10.56 4.97 27.12
CA ARG A 151 10.21 4.00 26.08
C ARG A 151 8.70 3.97 25.84
N TRP A 152 7.90 4.23 26.86
CA TRP A 152 6.44 4.40 26.80
C TRP A 152 5.98 5.86 26.62
N ASN A 153 6.68 6.62 25.77
CA ASN A 153 6.17 7.91 25.32
C ASN A 153 4.89 7.75 24.46
N TRP A 154 4.16 8.85 24.21
CA TRP A 154 2.89 8.82 23.46
C TRP A 154 3.03 8.18 22.07
N ILE A 155 4.15 8.43 21.40
CA ILE A 155 4.36 8.02 20.01
C ILE A 155 4.70 6.54 19.93
N ASN A 156 5.60 6.08 20.79
CA ASN A 156 5.94 4.66 20.94
C ASN A 156 4.73 3.85 21.39
N ALA A 157 3.87 4.39 22.26
CA ALA A 157 2.64 3.72 22.68
C ALA A 157 1.62 3.59 21.53
N LEU A 158 1.47 4.62 20.69
CA LEU A 158 0.66 4.57 19.46
C LEU A 158 1.22 3.55 18.47
N TYR A 159 2.54 3.56 18.28
CA TYR A 159 3.22 2.62 17.40
C TYR A 159 3.11 1.18 17.89
N PHE A 160 3.26 0.95 19.19
CA PHE A 160 3.01 -0.35 19.83
C PHE A 160 1.58 -0.83 19.55
N CYS A 161 0.57 0.01 19.78
CA CYS A 161 -0.82 -0.37 19.52
C CYS A 161 -1.09 -0.68 18.05
N ALA A 162 -0.56 0.13 17.13
CA ALA A 162 -0.67 -0.10 15.70
C ALA A 162 -0.01 -1.42 15.29
N THR A 163 1.20 -1.71 15.79
CA THR A 163 1.96 -2.95 15.46
C THR A 163 1.34 -4.21 16.05
N VAL A 164 0.67 -4.11 17.21
CA VAL A 164 -0.12 -5.20 17.79
C VAL A 164 -1.37 -5.49 16.96
N VAL A 165 -2.12 -4.46 16.60
CA VAL A 165 -3.35 -4.61 15.79
C VAL A 165 -3.02 -5.13 14.39
N THR A 166 -1.92 -4.67 13.79
CA THR A 166 -1.39 -5.12 12.49
C THR A 166 -0.64 -6.45 12.54
N THR A 167 -0.59 -7.09 13.71
CA THR A 167 0.08 -8.39 13.92
C THR A 167 1.54 -8.44 13.48
N ILE A 168 2.22 -7.29 13.40
CA ILE A 168 3.64 -7.20 13.03
C ILE A 168 4.52 -7.50 14.24
N GLY A 169 4.22 -6.88 15.39
CA GLY A 169 4.84 -7.23 16.67
C GLY A 169 6.37 -7.12 16.75
N TYR A 170 6.97 -5.99 16.36
CA TYR A 170 8.44 -5.76 16.39
C TYR A 170 9.16 -6.03 17.73
N GLY A 171 8.46 -6.07 18.86
CA GLY A 171 9.05 -6.45 20.16
C GLY A 171 9.97 -5.42 20.84
N HIS A 172 10.40 -4.37 20.13
CA HIS A 172 11.24 -3.28 20.70
C HIS A 172 10.60 -2.55 21.89
N VAL A 173 9.27 -2.46 21.94
CA VAL A 173 8.48 -2.01 23.09
C VAL A 173 7.40 -3.05 23.35
N ALA A 174 7.35 -3.56 24.58
CA ALA A 174 6.38 -4.58 24.99
C ALA A 174 6.02 -4.43 26.46
N PRO A 175 4.77 -4.73 26.86
CA PRO A 175 4.34 -4.61 28.25
C PRO A 175 5.07 -5.63 29.13
N THR A 176 5.73 -5.11 30.14
CA THR A 176 6.49 -5.90 31.11
C THR A 176 5.62 -6.28 32.30
N THR A 177 4.60 -5.50 32.62
CA THR A 177 3.72 -5.74 33.75
C THR A 177 2.77 -6.91 33.48
N GLN A 178 2.39 -7.63 34.55
CA GLN A 178 1.41 -8.71 34.47
C GLN A 178 0.05 -8.21 33.94
N TRP A 179 -0.38 -7.04 34.42
CA TRP A 179 -1.62 -6.40 33.98
C TRP A 179 -1.54 -5.91 32.53
N GLY A 180 -0.42 -5.32 32.11
CA GLY A 180 -0.20 -4.89 30.73
C GLY A 180 -0.26 -6.06 29.75
N ARG A 181 0.30 -7.22 30.11
CA ARG A 181 0.19 -8.44 29.29
C ARG A 181 -1.24 -8.97 29.18
N LEU A 182 -1.99 -8.99 30.29
CA LEU A 182 -3.38 -9.43 30.29
C LEU A 182 -4.27 -8.49 29.46
N VAL A 183 -4.10 -7.18 29.62
CA VAL A 183 -4.80 -6.17 28.81
C VAL A 183 -4.43 -6.30 27.33
N CYS A 184 -3.17 -6.59 27.01
CA CYS A 184 -2.73 -6.84 25.63
C CYS A 184 -3.46 -8.02 24.99
N MET A 185 -3.67 -9.13 25.72
CA MET A 185 -4.43 -10.28 25.18
C MET A 185 -5.85 -9.89 24.76
N PHE A 186 -6.57 -9.14 25.61
CA PHE A 186 -7.92 -8.66 25.28
C PHE A 186 -7.92 -7.61 24.15
N TYR A 187 -6.89 -6.77 24.10
CA TYR A 187 -6.70 -5.80 23.03
C TYR A 187 -6.52 -6.50 21.67
N CYS A 188 -5.72 -7.56 21.59
CA CYS A 188 -5.56 -8.33 20.35
C CYS A 188 -6.87 -8.95 19.85
N ILE A 189 -7.69 -9.50 20.76
CA ILE A 189 -8.96 -10.16 20.41
C ILE A 189 -9.93 -9.20 19.71
N LEU A 190 -9.97 -7.94 20.13
CA LEU A 190 -10.85 -6.93 19.53
C LEU A 190 -10.19 -6.19 18.36
N GLY A 191 -8.87 -5.96 18.43
CA GLY A 191 -8.12 -5.21 17.45
C GLY A 191 -7.94 -5.94 16.11
N ILE A 192 -7.61 -7.23 16.15
CA ILE A 192 -7.34 -8.01 14.92
C ILE A 192 -8.58 -8.07 14.01
N PRO A 193 -9.79 -8.41 14.49
CA PRO A 193 -10.98 -8.39 13.63
C PRO A 193 -11.30 -7.00 13.09
N LEU A 194 -11.10 -5.94 13.90
CA LEU A 194 -11.33 -4.56 13.47
C LEU A 194 -10.41 -4.19 12.30
N LEU A 195 -9.14 -4.61 12.35
CA LEU A 195 -8.21 -4.41 11.24
C LEU A 195 -8.61 -5.21 10.00
N LEU A 196 -9.02 -6.47 10.15
CA LEU A 196 -9.43 -7.30 9.01
C LEU A 196 -10.62 -6.68 8.25
N ILE A 197 -11.59 -6.11 8.97
CA ILE A 197 -12.72 -5.37 8.38
C ILE A 197 -12.23 -4.14 7.60
N TYR A 198 -11.27 -3.42 8.17
CA TYR A 198 -10.66 -2.26 7.51
C TYR A 198 -9.86 -2.67 6.25
N LEU A 199 -9.03 -3.70 6.33
CA LEU A 199 -8.26 -4.23 5.19
C LEU A 199 -9.18 -4.72 4.08
N GLY A 200 -10.27 -5.41 4.40
CA GLY A 200 -11.28 -5.81 3.41
C GLY A 200 -11.91 -4.62 2.69
N SER A 201 -12.19 -3.53 3.41
CA SER A 201 -12.75 -2.30 2.84
C SER A 201 -11.77 -1.60 1.90
N ILE A 202 -10.48 -1.55 2.26
CA ILE A 202 -9.42 -1.00 1.41
C ILE A 202 -9.16 -1.88 0.20
N GLY A 203 -9.11 -3.20 0.38
CA GLY A 203 -8.91 -4.15 -0.72
C GLY A 203 -9.95 -3.98 -1.82
N GLN A 204 -11.22 -3.74 -1.46
CA GLN A 204 -12.28 -3.44 -2.42
C GLN A 204 -12.03 -2.11 -3.17
N MET A 205 -11.63 -1.04 -2.46
CA MET A 205 -11.31 0.24 -3.09
C MET A 205 -10.13 0.13 -4.06
N LEU A 206 -9.09 -0.60 -3.65
CA LEU A 206 -7.92 -0.86 -4.49
C LEU A 206 -8.26 -1.70 -5.71
N ALA A 207 -9.09 -2.74 -5.55
CA ALA A 207 -9.55 -3.55 -6.68
C ALA A 207 -10.31 -2.71 -7.71
N HIS A 208 -11.15 -1.76 -7.26
CA HIS A 208 -11.81 -0.80 -8.16
C HIS A 208 -10.81 0.12 -8.87
N LEU A 209 -9.81 0.64 -8.15
CA LEU A 209 -8.75 1.45 -8.74
C LEU A 209 -7.94 0.66 -9.78
N PHE A 210 -7.58 -0.58 -9.48
CA PHE A 210 -6.88 -1.46 -10.41
C PHE A 210 -7.73 -1.77 -11.64
N ARG A 211 -9.04 -2.02 -11.49
CA ARG A 211 -9.95 -2.18 -12.63
C ARG A 211 -10.05 -0.91 -13.47
N LEU A 212 -10.08 0.27 -12.87
CA LEU A 212 -10.07 1.55 -13.61
C LEU A 212 -8.78 1.73 -14.41
N VAL A 213 -7.63 1.50 -13.78
CA VAL A 213 -6.31 1.59 -14.44
C VAL A 213 -6.19 0.53 -15.54
N TYR A 214 -6.59 -0.71 -15.25
CA TYR A 214 -6.59 -1.81 -16.22
C TYR A 214 -7.51 -1.51 -17.40
N MET A 215 -8.74 -1.07 -17.17
CA MET A 215 -9.68 -0.72 -18.24
C MET A 215 -9.19 0.48 -19.05
N ASN A 216 -8.50 1.45 -18.45
CA ASN A 216 -7.94 2.57 -19.21
C ASN A 216 -6.78 2.12 -20.12
N ILE A 217 -5.92 1.21 -19.62
CA ILE A 217 -4.82 0.61 -20.40
C ILE A 217 -5.35 -0.37 -21.46
N CYS A 218 -6.37 -1.17 -21.12
CA CYS A 218 -6.98 -2.16 -21.98
C CYS A 218 -7.88 -1.51 -23.02
N CYS A 219 -8.66 -0.46 -22.72
CA CYS A 219 -9.40 0.32 -23.72
C CYS A 219 -8.47 1.04 -24.71
N CYS A 220 -7.26 1.46 -24.31
CA CYS A 220 -6.26 1.95 -25.26
C CYS A 220 -5.77 0.84 -26.22
N ARG A 221 -5.65 -0.41 -25.74
CA ARG A 221 -5.29 -1.58 -26.58
C ARG A 221 -6.47 -2.10 -27.40
N CYS A 222 -7.67 -2.16 -26.85
CA CYS A 222 -8.91 -2.57 -27.50
C CYS A 222 -9.35 -1.56 -28.56
N PHE A 223 -9.16 -0.26 -28.35
CA PHE A 223 -9.39 0.75 -29.38
C PHE A 223 -8.37 0.62 -30.51
N ARG A 224 -7.10 0.33 -30.20
CA ARG A 224 -6.06 0.03 -31.19
C ARG A 224 -6.38 -1.23 -31.99
N ASP A 225 -6.80 -2.30 -31.34
CA ASP A 225 -7.14 -3.58 -31.98
C ASP A 225 -8.46 -3.51 -32.75
N ALA A 226 -9.48 -2.79 -32.26
CA ALA A 226 -10.73 -2.53 -32.98
C ALA A 226 -10.51 -1.63 -34.20
N TRP A 227 -9.60 -0.66 -34.11
CA TRP A 227 -9.19 0.16 -35.25
C TRP A 227 -8.45 -0.67 -36.30
N ILE A 228 -7.55 -1.59 -35.88
CA ILE A 228 -6.88 -2.54 -36.78
C ILE A 228 -7.91 -3.48 -37.44
N ARG A 229 -8.89 -4.03 -36.70
CA ARG A 229 -9.96 -4.87 -37.25
C ARG A 229 -10.81 -4.13 -38.29
N ARG A 230 -11.29 -2.92 -37.98
CA ARG A 230 -12.06 -2.09 -38.93
C ARG A 230 -11.25 -1.73 -40.18
N ARG A 231 -9.94 -1.53 -40.06
CA ARG A 231 -9.06 -1.29 -41.21
C ARG A 231 -8.92 -2.54 -42.08
N ASN A 232 -8.78 -3.72 -41.46
CA ASN A 232 -8.66 -4.99 -42.17
C ASN A 232 -9.97 -5.40 -42.86
N GLU A 233 -11.13 -5.13 -42.27
CA GLU A 233 -12.45 -5.35 -42.89
C GLU A 233 -12.64 -4.51 -44.16
N ARG A 234 -12.28 -3.22 -44.12
CA ARG A 234 -12.32 -2.35 -45.32
C ARG A 234 -11.37 -2.84 -46.40
N HIS A 235 -10.19 -3.33 -46.01
CA HIS A 235 -9.23 -3.90 -46.94
C HIS A 235 -9.76 -5.18 -47.60
N LEU A 236 -10.44 -6.05 -46.85
CA LEU A 236 -11.07 -7.26 -47.36
C LEU A 236 -12.26 -6.95 -48.28
N GLN A 237 -13.06 -5.93 -47.95
CA GLN A 237 -14.16 -5.44 -48.81
C GLN A 237 -13.62 -4.93 -50.15
N LEU A 238 -12.51 -4.20 -50.15
CA LEU A 238 -11.87 -3.72 -51.37
C LEU A 238 -11.32 -4.88 -52.22
N ILE A 239 -10.75 -5.90 -51.60
CA ILE A 239 -10.31 -7.12 -52.30
C ILE A 239 -11.51 -7.83 -52.96
N ARG A 240 -12.62 -8.02 -52.24
CA ARG A 240 -13.85 -8.61 -52.80
C ARG A 240 -14.42 -7.78 -53.96
N LEU A 241 -14.47 -6.46 -53.81
CA LEU A 241 -14.93 -5.56 -54.87
C LEU A 241 -14.03 -5.63 -56.10
N GLN A 242 -12.70 -5.73 -55.91
CA GLN A 242 -11.74 -5.93 -57.01
C GLN A 242 -11.96 -7.27 -57.72
N GLU A 243 -12.28 -8.33 -56.99
CA GLU A 243 -12.61 -9.63 -57.58
C GLU A 243 -13.91 -9.58 -58.40
N ASP A 244 -14.96 -8.95 -57.90
CA ASP A 244 -16.23 -8.83 -58.62
C ASP A 244 -16.13 -7.91 -59.85
N LEU A 245 -15.45 -6.77 -59.74
CA LEU A 245 -15.14 -5.91 -60.88
C LEU A 245 -14.34 -6.66 -61.94
N ARG A 246 -13.37 -7.49 -61.53
CA ARG A 246 -12.61 -8.33 -62.47
C ARG A 246 -13.54 -9.31 -63.18
N ARG A 247 -14.40 -10.05 -62.46
CA ARG A 247 -15.36 -10.99 -63.07
C ARG A 247 -16.24 -10.31 -64.12
N HIS A 248 -16.73 -9.10 -63.84
CA HIS A 248 -17.51 -8.32 -64.78
C HIS A 248 -16.71 -7.92 -66.03
N MET A 249 -15.46 -7.47 -65.86
CA MET A 249 -14.58 -7.13 -66.99
C MET A 249 -14.26 -8.36 -67.85
N GLU A 250 -14.00 -9.52 -67.24
CA GLU A 250 -13.76 -10.77 -67.97
C GLU A 250 -14.99 -11.20 -68.79
N LEU A 251 -16.20 -11.05 -68.23
CA LEU A 251 -17.45 -11.37 -68.94
C LEU A 251 -17.68 -10.43 -70.14
N GLN A 252 -17.42 -9.14 -69.97
CA GLN A 252 -17.55 -8.14 -71.03
C GLN A 252 -16.52 -8.35 -72.14
N ALA A 253 -15.26 -8.64 -71.81
CA ALA A 253 -14.22 -8.95 -72.78
C ALA A 253 -14.58 -10.18 -73.63
N LYS A 254 -15.12 -11.24 -73.00
CA LYS A 254 -15.63 -12.43 -73.69
C LYS A 254 -16.78 -12.11 -74.65
N LEU A 255 -17.70 -11.23 -74.25
CA LEU A 255 -18.83 -10.80 -75.10
C LEU A 255 -18.37 -9.94 -76.29
N ARG A 256 -17.30 -9.14 -76.12
CA ARG A 256 -16.74 -8.28 -77.18
C ARG A 256 -15.70 -8.97 -78.07
N GLY A 257 -15.26 -10.17 -77.73
CA GLY A 257 -14.21 -10.89 -78.46
C GLY A 257 -12.80 -10.34 -78.20
N GLU A 258 -12.59 -9.62 -77.09
CA GLU A 258 -11.30 -9.05 -76.69
C GLU A 258 -10.52 -10.00 -75.76
N PRO A 259 -9.17 -9.94 -75.73
CA PRO A 259 -8.35 -10.81 -74.88
C PRO A 259 -8.52 -10.47 -73.38
N VAL A 260 -8.59 -11.52 -72.55
CA VAL A 260 -8.87 -11.43 -71.10
C VAL A 260 -7.63 -11.00 -70.29
N PRO A 261 -7.76 -10.08 -69.31
CA PRO A 261 -6.64 -9.62 -68.49
C PRO A 261 -6.13 -10.69 -67.48
N PRO A 262 -4.83 -10.71 -67.10
CA PRO A 262 -4.24 -11.74 -66.24
C PRO A 262 -4.57 -11.60 -64.73
N ALA A 263 -4.64 -12.72 -64.01
CA ALA A 263 -5.06 -12.80 -62.60
C ALA A 263 -3.96 -12.49 -61.54
N ARG A 264 -4.37 -12.00 -60.36
CA ARG A 264 -3.58 -11.95 -59.10
C ARG A 264 -4.33 -12.69 -57.96
N MET A 265 -3.58 -13.21 -56.97
CA MET A 265 -3.77 -14.47 -56.19
C MET A 265 -4.23 -14.35 -54.69
N SER A 266 -5.08 -15.32 -54.24
CA SER A 266 -5.29 -15.97 -52.87
C SER A 266 -6.06 -15.24 -51.73
N SER A 267 -6.71 -15.85 -50.69
CA SER A 267 -7.06 -17.24 -50.23
C SER A 267 -8.11 -17.26 -49.08
N THR A 268 -8.81 -18.40 -48.95
CA THR A 268 -9.76 -18.99 -47.96
C THR A 268 -9.28 -19.19 -46.50
N ILE A 269 -10.17 -19.18 -45.47
CA ILE A 269 -10.28 -20.11 -44.30
C ILE A 269 -11.72 -20.08 -43.67
N LEU A 270 -12.26 -21.24 -43.26
CA LEU A 270 -13.46 -21.49 -42.41
C LEU A 270 -13.00 -22.31 -41.18
N ASP A 271 -13.58 -22.07 -39.99
CA ASP A 271 -13.43 -22.89 -38.77
C ASP A 271 -14.83 -23.24 -38.20
N ASP A 272 -14.98 -24.44 -37.62
CA ASP A 272 -16.20 -25.01 -37.00
C ASP A 272 -15.86 -25.68 -35.64
N ASP A 273 -16.85 -25.68 -34.76
CA ASP A 273 -16.88 -25.85 -33.29
C ASP A 273 -16.73 -27.30 -32.77
N SER A 274 -16.59 -27.49 -31.46
CA SER A 274 -17.24 -28.60 -30.72
C SER A 274 -17.25 -28.40 -29.19
N ASP A 275 -18.47 -28.38 -28.64
CA ASP A 275 -18.91 -28.04 -27.28
C ASP A 275 -19.04 -29.26 -26.34
N GLU A 276 -17.94 -29.94 -25.98
CA GLU A 276 -18.00 -31.04 -24.99
C GLU A 276 -17.19 -30.78 -23.68
N ASP A 277 -16.65 -29.56 -23.51
CA ASP A 277 -15.86 -29.18 -22.33
C ASP A 277 -16.66 -28.43 -21.24
N ASP A 278 -17.96 -28.15 -21.44
CA ASP A 278 -18.61 -27.01 -20.76
C ASP A 278 -19.07 -27.23 -19.30
N GLU A 279 -19.43 -28.44 -18.85
CA GLU A 279 -19.91 -28.63 -17.47
C GLU A 279 -18.77 -28.65 -16.42
N ILE A 280 -17.60 -29.20 -16.75
CA ILE A 280 -16.41 -29.13 -15.87
C ILE A 280 -15.77 -27.74 -15.95
N ARG A 281 -15.89 -27.08 -17.12
CA ARG A 281 -15.47 -25.69 -17.31
C ARG A 281 -16.36 -24.70 -16.58
N GLU A 282 -17.63 -24.99 -16.28
CA GLU A 282 -18.49 -24.11 -15.48
C GLU A 282 -18.09 -24.03 -14.00
N VAL A 283 -17.70 -25.15 -13.37
CA VAL A 283 -17.21 -25.15 -11.97
C VAL A 283 -15.82 -24.49 -11.86
N TYR A 284 -14.96 -24.67 -12.86
CA TYR A 284 -13.71 -23.90 -12.98
C TYR A 284 -13.99 -22.42 -13.28
N ARG A 285 -15.00 -22.08 -14.10
CA ARG A 285 -15.42 -20.69 -14.39
C ARG A 285 -15.95 -19.97 -13.16
N GLU A 286 -16.66 -20.65 -12.24
CA GLU A 286 -17.15 -20.00 -11.01
C GLU A 286 -16.00 -19.65 -10.04
N PHE A 287 -14.93 -20.46 -10.00
CA PHE A 287 -13.69 -20.11 -9.28
C PHE A 287 -12.86 -19.05 -10.03
N GLN A 288 -12.88 -19.11 -11.36
CA GLN A 288 -12.12 -18.24 -12.24
C GLN A 288 -12.83 -16.90 -12.54
N ASP A 289 -14.10 -16.69 -12.18
CA ASP A 289 -14.79 -15.40 -12.35
C ASP A 289 -14.41 -14.38 -11.27
N THR A 290 -13.92 -14.85 -10.11
CA THR A 290 -13.11 -14.02 -9.21
C THR A 290 -11.73 -13.69 -9.79
N GLU A 291 -11.24 -14.49 -10.74
CA GLU A 291 -10.01 -14.30 -11.52
C GLU A 291 -10.27 -13.77 -12.96
N GLY A 292 -11.50 -13.34 -13.29
CA GLY A 292 -11.98 -13.10 -14.67
C GLY A 292 -11.53 -11.77 -15.30
N ALA A 293 -10.73 -11.01 -14.58
CA ALA A 293 -9.72 -10.13 -15.16
C ALA A 293 -8.50 -10.27 -14.26
N GLY A 294 -7.93 -11.48 -14.25
CA GLY A 294 -6.80 -11.86 -13.42
C GLY A 294 -5.76 -10.78 -13.58
N ILE A 295 -5.57 -9.99 -12.53
CA ILE A 295 -4.54 -8.97 -12.52
C ILE A 295 -3.26 -9.78 -12.73
N PRO A 296 -2.59 -9.66 -13.89
CA PRO A 296 -1.45 -10.50 -14.18
C PRO A 296 -0.46 -10.36 -13.02
N ILE A 297 0.14 -11.48 -12.60
CA ILE A 297 1.08 -11.52 -11.47
C ILE A 297 2.17 -10.44 -11.63
N THR A 298 2.50 -10.07 -12.87
CA THR A 298 3.40 -8.96 -13.21
C THR A 298 2.94 -7.60 -12.67
N ILE A 299 1.65 -7.27 -12.67
CA ILE A 299 1.10 -6.02 -12.12
C ILE A 299 1.17 -6.04 -10.60
N VAL A 300 0.83 -7.16 -9.95
CA VAL A 300 0.95 -7.31 -8.49
C VAL A 300 2.41 -7.16 -8.06
N MET A 301 3.33 -7.84 -8.76
CA MET A 301 4.77 -7.71 -8.52
C MET A 301 5.28 -6.28 -8.75
N LEU A 302 4.76 -5.57 -9.75
CA LEU A 302 5.12 -4.17 -10.00
C LEU A 302 4.59 -3.25 -8.90
N VAL A 303 3.37 -3.47 -8.41
CA VAL A 303 2.77 -2.71 -7.30
C VAL A 303 3.59 -2.92 -6.02
N ILE A 304 3.95 -4.16 -5.69
CA ILE A 304 4.79 -4.47 -4.53
C ILE A 304 6.17 -3.84 -4.70
N LEU A 305 6.81 -3.98 -5.86
CA LEU A 305 8.10 -3.36 -6.14
C LEU A 305 8.03 -1.83 -6.04
N GLY A 306 6.95 -1.23 -6.53
CA GLY A 306 6.68 0.21 -6.41
C GLY A 306 6.51 0.63 -4.97
N TYR A 307 5.73 -0.11 -4.18
CA TYR A 307 5.54 0.14 -2.75
C TYR A 307 6.87 0.05 -1.99
N VAL A 308 7.68 -0.98 -2.24
CA VAL A 308 9.00 -1.16 -1.63
C VAL A 308 9.95 -0.03 -2.05
N SER A 309 9.94 0.39 -3.32
CA SER A 309 10.77 1.49 -3.82
C SER A 309 10.38 2.84 -3.20
N VAL A 310 9.08 3.09 -3.06
CA VAL A 310 8.54 4.28 -2.39
C VAL A 310 8.91 4.24 -0.90
N GLY A 311 8.75 3.10 -0.24
CA GLY A 311 9.20 2.90 1.14
C GLY A 311 10.69 3.16 1.32
N ALA A 312 11.53 2.61 0.45
CA ALA A 312 12.98 2.80 0.45
C ALA A 312 13.37 4.28 0.37
N LEU A 313 12.72 5.05 -0.51
CA LEU A 313 12.93 6.49 -0.65
C LEU A 313 12.41 7.28 0.55
N LEU A 314 11.19 6.97 1.04
CA LEU A 314 10.58 7.66 2.17
C LEU A 314 11.40 7.47 3.45
N PHE A 315 11.75 6.22 3.78
CA PHE A 315 12.55 5.93 4.98
C PHE A 315 13.96 6.49 4.86
N ARG A 316 14.55 6.53 3.65
CA ARG A 316 15.83 7.21 3.43
C ARG A 316 15.78 8.72 3.65
N ILE A 317 14.65 9.36 3.35
CA ILE A 317 14.44 10.80 3.58
C ILE A 317 14.16 11.07 5.06
N TRP A 318 13.45 10.17 5.74
CA TRP A 318 13.10 10.33 7.15
C TRP A 318 14.24 9.99 8.11
N GLU A 319 14.94 8.89 7.85
CA GLU A 319 16.06 8.40 8.63
C GLU A 319 17.36 8.70 7.90
N THR A 320 18.09 9.71 8.38
CA THR A 320 19.32 10.18 7.75
C THR A 320 20.42 9.11 7.75
N ASP A 321 20.37 8.20 8.72
CA ASP A 321 21.38 7.15 8.96
C ASP A 321 21.10 5.85 8.18
N TRP A 322 19.93 5.72 7.55
CA TRP A 322 19.56 4.50 6.84
C TRP A 322 20.00 4.56 5.39
N SER A 323 20.53 3.44 4.89
CA SER A 323 20.74 3.27 3.46
C SER A 323 19.39 3.00 2.76
N PRO A 324 19.27 3.25 1.44
CA PRO A 324 18.04 2.91 0.73
C PRO A 324 17.73 1.41 0.77
N ILE A 325 18.72 0.53 0.97
CA ILE A 325 18.48 -0.91 1.09
C ILE A 325 17.91 -1.28 2.47
N ASP A 326 18.30 -0.58 3.53
CA ASP A 326 17.73 -0.75 4.87
C ASP A 326 16.25 -0.31 4.89
N GLY A 327 15.93 0.79 4.20
CA GLY A 327 14.55 1.25 4.01
C GLY A 327 13.70 0.26 3.20
N ALA A 328 14.27 -0.35 2.15
CA ALA A 328 13.61 -1.40 1.37
C ALA A 328 13.41 -2.69 2.20
N TYR A 329 14.42 -3.10 2.96
CA TYR A 329 14.36 -4.25 3.86
C TYR A 329 13.26 -4.06 4.91
N PHE A 330 13.27 -2.92 5.59
CA PHE A 330 12.22 -2.55 6.54
C PHE A 330 10.85 -2.63 5.88
N ALA A 331 10.69 -2.06 4.68
CA ALA A 331 9.43 -2.08 3.95
C ALA A 331 8.91 -3.51 3.69
N VAL A 332 9.77 -4.43 3.28
CA VAL A 332 9.42 -5.84 3.01
C VAL A 332 9.06 -6.59 4.29
N ILE A 333 9.85 -6.45 5.35
CA ILE A 333 9.60 -7.10 6.64
C ILE A 333 8.31 -6.58 7.31
N THR A 334 8.01 -5.30 7.08
CA THR A 334 6.78 -4.64 7.56
C THR A 334 5.55 -5.13 6.82
N ILE A 335 5.57 -5.13 5.48
CA ILE A 335 4.42 -5.53 4.65
C ILE A 335 4.15 -7.04 4.74
N SER A 336 5.16 -7.86 4.97
CA SER A 336 4.99 -9.31 5.18
C SER A 336 4.56 -9.70 6.60
N THR A 337 4.36 -8.73 7.50
CA THR A 337 4.06 -8.97 8.94
C THR A 337 5.11 -9.80 9.69
N ILE A 338 6.32 -9.98 9.13
CA ILE A 338 7.39 -10.74 9.79
C ILE A 338 7.91 -10.01 11.04
N GLY A 339 8.15 -8.70 10.92
CA GLY A 339 8.42 -7.84 12.06
C GLY A 339 9.64 -8.19 12.93
N PHE A 340 10.82 -8.44 12.34
CA PHE A 340 12.03 -8.81 13.12
C PHE A 340 12.42 -7.81 14.22
N GLY A 341 12.16 -6.51 14.02
CA GLY A 341 12.40 -5.47 15.02
C GLY A 341 13.86 -5.07 15.19
N ASP A 342 14.73 -5.57 14.31
CA ASP A 342 16.14 -5.18 14.16
C ASP A 342 16.31 -3.76 13.62
N LEU A 343 15.43 -3.36 12.69
CA LEU A 343 15.31 -2.01 12.18
C LEU A 343 13.91 -1.48 12.47
N VAL A 344 13.85 -0.36 13.20
CA VAL A 344 12.62 0.36 13.52
C VAL A 344 12.88 1.85 13.35
N PRO A 345 12.05 2.59 12.60
CA PRO A 345 12.25 4.03 12.41
C PRO A 345 12.17 4.74 13.76
N GLY A 346 13.03 5.75 13.93
CA GLY A 346 13.03 6.63 15.10
C GLY A 346 13.86 6.16 16.30
N ASN A 347 14.69 5.11 16.22
CA ASN A 347 15.71 4.71 17.22
C ASN A 347 15.37 5.06 18.70
N GLY A 348 14.13 4.80 19.13
CA GLY A 348 13.62 5.07 20.47
C GLY A 348 13.43 6.54 20.89
N ARG A 349 13.65 7.53 20.00
CA ARG A 349 13.60 8.97 20.27
C ARG A 349 12.88 9.72 19.16
N PHE A 350 11.55 9.70 19.20
CA PHE A 350 10.71 10.60 18.41
C PHE A 350 10.75 12.03 19.00
N ASP A 351 11.93 12.65 19.02
CA ASP A 351 12.23 13.87 19.81
C ASP A 351 11.59 15.18 19.27
N LYS A 352 10.71 15.13 18.27
CA LYS A 352 10.13 16.35 17.63
C LYS A 352 8.67 16.18 17.21
N VAL A 353 7.87 17.25 17.24
CA VAL A 353 6.46 17.31 16.78
C VAL A 353 6.27 16.82 15.34
N GLU A 354 7.30 16.94 14.50
CA GLU A 354 7.33 16.43 13.13
C GLU A 354 7.20 14.90 13.04
N SER A 355 7.61 14.17 14.09
CA SER A 355 7.48 12.72 14.19
C SER A 355 6.04 12.24 14.39
N LEU A 356 5.11 13.11 14.82
CA LEU A 356 3.70 12.75 14.99
C LEU A 356 3.02 12.54 13.64
N ILE A 357 3.35 13.40 12.67
CA ILE A 357 2.92 13.27 11.27
C ILE A 357 3.59 12.04 10.65
N ARG A 358 4.89 11.87 10.85
CA ARG A 358 5.64 10.72 10.31
C ARG A 358 5.15 9.38 10.87
N THR A 359 4.87 9.26 12.16
CA THR A 359 4.37 8.01 12.76
C THR A 359 2.97 7.68 12.28
N ASN A 360 2.09 8.68 12.17
CA ASN A 360 0.76 8.47 11.62
C ASN A 360 0.83 8.08 10.13
N GLN A 361 1.76 8.69 9.37
CA GLN A 361 2.05 8.31 7.99
C GLN A 361 2.65 6.91 7.87
N ILE A 362 3.53 6.48 8.79
CA ILE A 362 4.07 5.12 8.85
C ILE A 362 2.93 4.15 9.12
N CYS A 363 2.11 4.35 10.15
CA CYS A 363 1.00 3.47 10.48
C CYS A 363 0.00 3.35 9.32
N VAL A 364 -0.32 4.46 8.66
CA VAL A 364 -1.17 4.47 7.45
C VAL A 364 -0.48 3.73 6.30
N TRP A 365 0.81 3.96 6.07
CA TRP A 365 1.59 3.32 5.02
C TRP A 365 1.66 1.80 5.23
N VAL A 366 1.94 1.35 6.46
CA VAL A 366 1.92 -0.06 6.86
C VAL A 366 0.54 -0.67 6.60
N ALA A 367 -0.52 -0.01 7.06
CA ALA A 367 -1.88 -0.51 6.90
C ALA A 367 -2.32 -0.55 5.42
N GLN A 368 -1.82 0.37 4.59
CA GLN A 368 -2.01 0.35 3.14
C GLN A 368 -1.22 -0.79 2.49
N GLY A 369 0.04 -1.02 2.90
CA GLY A 369 0.86 -2.12 2.41
C GLY A 369 0.20 -3.49 2.63
N GLN A 370 -0.33 -3.73 3.84
CA GLN A 370 -1.01 -4.98 4.19
C GLN A 370 -2.22 -5.30 3.30
N SER A 371 -2.89 -4.27 2.76
CA SER A 371 -4.04 -4.48 1.87
C SER A 371 -3.67 -4.90 0.43
N HIS A 372 -2.38 -4.91 0.10
CA HIS A 372 -1.85 -5.30 -1.22
C HIS A 372 -1.30 -6.73 -1.26
N GLN A 373 -1.23 -7.41 -0.11
CA GLN A 373 -1.01 -8.85 -0.01
C GLN A 373 -2.34 -9.59 -0.06
#